data_AF-A0A3B9UY87-F1
#
_entry.id   AF-A0A3B9UY87-F1
#
_cell.length_a   1.000
_cell.length_b   1.000
_cell.length_c   1.000
_cell.angle_alpha   90.00
_cell.angle_beta   90.00
_cell.angle_gamma   90.00
#
_symmetry.space_group_name_H-M   'P 1'
#
loop_
_entity.id
_entity.type
_entity.pdbx_description
1 polymer ?
#
loop_
_entity_poly.entity_id
_entity_poly.type
_entity_poly.pdbx_seq_one_letter_code
_entity_poly.pdbx_strand_id
1 'polypeptide(L)' 'MTVVSKEIGPNRYRESFGRYFDDFMVGDVYEHRPGRTISEVDNTWFTLLTMNTHPVHFDQNYAADSEFGR' A
#
# COMPACT_ATOMS: atom_id res chain seq x y z
N MET A 1 -8.81 7.10 -22.44
CA MET A 1 -9.05 5.67 -22.76
C MET A 1 -9.24 4.96 -21.44
N THR A 2 -10.46 4.59 -21.08
CA THR A 2 -10.72 3.82 -19.86
C THR A 2 -10.30 2.37 -20.08
N VAL A 3 -9.55 1.82 -19.12
CA VAL A 3 -9.22 0.41 -19.16
C VAL A 3 -10.34 -0.34 -18.45
N VAL A 4 -11.10 -1.14 -19.20
CA VAL A 4 -12.15 -1.99 -18.64
C VAL A 4 -11.53 -2.90 -17.60
N SER A 5 -12.04 -2.82 -16.37
CA SER A 5 -11.57 -3.70 -15.30
C SER A 5 -12.07 -5.11 -15.47
N LYS A 6 -11.22 -6.07 -15.14
CA LYS A 6 -11.59 -7.47 -15.18
C LYS A 6 -12.49 -7.80 -13.98
N GLU A 7 -13.74 -8.16 -14.23
CA GLU A 7 -14.62 -8.73 -13.22
C GLU A 7 -14.07 -10.11 -12.76
N ILE A 8 -14.02 -10.30 -11.45
CA ILE A 8 -13.50 -11.51 -10.80
C ILE A 8 -14.51 -12.14 -9.82
N GLY A 9 -15.65 -11.48 -9.62
CA GLY A 9 -16.78 -11.96 -8.83
C GLY A 9 -17.88 -10.90 -8.77
N PRO A 10 -19.03 -11.19 -8.15
CA PRO A 10 -20.14 -10.25 -8.04
C PRO A 10 -19.68 -8.95 -7.37
N ASN A 11 -19.80 -7.82 -8.08
CA ASN A 11 -19.32 -6.49 -7.66
C ASN A 11 -17.83 -6.48 -7.25
N ARG A 12 -17.01 -7.41 -7.77
CA ARG A 12 -15.57 -7.52 -7.48
C ARG A 12 -14.78 -7.44 -8.76
N TYR A 13 -13.87 -6.48 -8.82
CA TYR A 13 -13.07 -6.21 -10.01
C TYR A 13 -11.59 -6.19 -9.66
N ARG A 14 -10.76 -6.68 -10.57
CA ARG A 14 -9.32 -6.45 -10.52
C ARG A 14 -9.01 -5.05 -11.00
N GLU A 15 -8.03 -4.39 -10.37
CA GLU A 15 -7.66 -3.02 -10.70
C GLU A 15 -7.23 -2.89 -12.17
N SER A 16 -7.56 -1.74 -12.74
CA SER A 16 -7.15 -1.33 -14.08
C SER A 16 -6.77 0.15 -14.04
N PHE A 17 -5.97 0.59 -15.01
CA PHE A 17 -5.51 1.98 -15.06
C PHE A 17 -6.66 2.92 -15.44
N GLY A 18 -7.05 3.77 -14.49
CA GLY A 18 -7.97 4.89 -14.70
C GLY A 18 -9.43 4.48 -14.92
N ARG A 19 -10.35 5.23 -14.30
CA ARG A 19 -11.81 5.11 -14.43
C ARG A 19 -12.44 6.49 -14.50
N TYR A 20 -13.61 6.58 -15.12
CA TYR A 20 -14.46 7.76 -14.99
C TYR A 20 -15.34 7.65 -13.75
N PHE A 21 -15.86 8.80 -13.32
CA PHE A 21 -16.78 8.87 -12.18
C PHE A 21 -18.01 7.96 -12.37
N ASP A 22 -18.54 7.90 -13.59
CA ASP A 22 -19.74 7.12 -13.91
C ASP A 22 -19.50 5.60 -13.95
N ASP A 23 -18.24 5.14 -13.89
CA ASP A 23 -17.88 3.71 -13.88
C ASP A 23 -17.95 3.09 -12.47
N PHE A 24 -18.24 3.90 -11.44
CA PHE A 24 -18.28 3.46 -10.04
C PHE A 24 -19.71 3.18 -9.59
N MET A 25 -19.92 2.00 -9.01
CA MET A 25 -21.18 1.66 -8.36
C MET A 25 -20.98 1.43 -6.85
N VAL A 26 -21.95 1.86 -6.05
CA VAL A 26 -21.91 1.66 -4.59
C VAL A 26 -21.91 0.16 -4.29
N GLY A 27 -20.93 -0.28 -3.51
CA GLY A 27 -20.74 -1.69 -3.16
C GLY A 27 -19.71 -2.41 -4.03
N ASP A 28 -19.14 -1.75 -5.04
CA ASP A 28 -18.00 -2.29 -5.78
C ASP A 28 -16.78 -2.48 -4.88
N VAL A 29 -16.08 -3.59 -5.08
CA VAL A 29 -14.80 -3.91 -4.44
C VAL A 29 -13.73 -4.03 -5.53
N TYR A 30 -12.71 -3.18 -5.43
CA TYR A 30 -11.57 -3.17 -6.35
C TYR A 30 -10.34 -3.79 -5.69
N GLU A 31 -9.95 -4.98 -6.15
CA GLU A 31 -8.72 -5.62 -5.70
C GLU A 31 -7.53 -4.99 -6.42
N HIS A 32 -6.64 -4.34 -5.67
CA HIS A 32 -5.41 -3.73 -6.19
C HIS A 32 -4.24 -4.71 -6.26
N ARG A 33 -3.45 -4.61 -7.34
CA ARG A 33 -2.24 -5.39 -7.59
C ARG A 33 -1.17 -4.52 -8.29
N PRO A 34 0.10 -4.96 -8.26
CA PRO A 34 0.62 -6.08 -7.47
C PRO A 34 0.60 -5.78 -5.96
N GLY A 35 0.43 -6.82 -5.14
CA GLY A 35 0.79 -6.71 -3.73
C GLY A 35 2.30 -6.46 -3.61
N ARG A 36 2.71 -5.60 -2.67
CA ARG A 36 4.12 -5.29 -2.43
C ARG A 36 4.54 -5.80 -1.06
N THR A 37 5.56 -6.65 -1.01
CA THR A 37 6.21 -7.01 0.24
C THR A 37 6.96 -5.79 0.77
N ILE A 38 6.71 -5.44 2.04
CA ILE A 38 7.44 -4.37 2.73
C ILE A 38 8.70 -4.97 3.34
N SER A 39 9.82 -4.35 3.05
CA SER A 39 11.14 -4.68 3.57
C SER A 39 11.66 -3.56 4.48
N GLU A 40 12.76 -3.82 5.17
CA GLU A 40 13.45 -2.81 5.97
C GLU A 40 13.83 -1.57 5.16
N VAL A 41 14.23 -1.77 3.89
CA VAL A 41 14.60 -0.69 2.97
C VAL A 41 13.48 0.32 2.79
N ASP A 42 12.23 -0.14 2.68
CA ASP A 42 11.07 0.74 2.47
C ASP A 42 10.87 1.69 3.66
N ASN A 43 11.01 1.17 4.88
CA ASN A 43 10.85 1.95 6.10
C ASN A 43 11.99 2.96 6.29
N THR A 44 13.24 2.52 6.08
CA THR A 44 14.41 3.41 6.14
C THR A 44 14.32 4.53 5.10
N TRP A 45 14.00 4.19 3.85
CA TRP A 45 13.90 5.18 2.77
C TRP A 45 12.77 6.17 3.01
N PHE A 46 11.57 5.70 3.37
CA PHE A 46 10.44 6.59 3.63
C PHE A 46 10.74 7.56 4.75
N THR A 47 11.36 7.07 5.83
CA THR A 47 11.76 7.87 6.98
C THR A 47 12.74 8.97 6.60
N LEU A 48 13.79 8.63 5.85
CA LEU A 48 14.80 9.60 5.41
C LEU A 48 14.25 10.60 4.38
N LEU A 49 13.41 10.15 3.44
CA LEU A 49 12.79 11.00 2.42
C LEU A 49 11.81 12.02 3.02
N THR A 50 11.13 11.65 4.09
CA THR A 50 10.14 12.51 4.78
C THR A 50 10.73 13.26 5.96
N MET A 51 12.03 13.09 6.24
CA MET A 51 12.70 13.63 7.42
C MET A 51 12.01 13.27 8.74
N ASN A 52 11.42 12.07 8.82
CA ASN A 52 10.98 11.55 10.10
C ASN A 52 12.23 11.17 10.92
N THR A 53 12.40 11.79 12.07
CA THR A 53 13.61 11.65 12.90
C THR A 53 13.48 10.59 14.00
N HIS A 54 12.35 9.88 14.09
CA HIS A 54 12.13 8.90 15.14
C HIS A 54 13.01 7.65 14.91
N PRO A 55 13.90 7.28 15.84
CA PRO A 55 14.93 6.26 15.61
C PRO A 55 14.38 4.84 15.42
N VAL A 56 13.17 4.56 15.93
CA VAL A 56 12.49 3.26 15.76
C VAL A 56 12.41 2.77 14.31
N HIS A 57 12.50 3.67 13.33
CA HIS A 57 12.37 3.31 11.93
C HIS A 57 13.69 2.96 11.22
N PHE A 58 14.86 3.23 11.82
CA PHE A 58 16.18 3.03 11.20
C PHE A 58 17.32 2.67 12.16
N ASP A 59 17.07 2.62 13.47
CA ASP A 59 18.03 2.17 14.49
C ASP A 59 17.49 0.89 15.15
N GLN A 60 18.07 -0.25 14.76
CA GLN A 60 17.69 -1.56 15.27
C GLN A 60 17.98 -1.72 16.78
N ASN A 61 19.06 -1.09 17.28
CA ASN A 61 19.40 -1.20 18.69
C ASN A 61 18.37 -0.45 19.55
N TYR A 62 17.96 0.74 19.10
CA TYR A 62 16.87 1.47 19.73
C TYR A 62 15.54 0.70 19.63
N ALA A 63 15.23 0.11 18.47
CA ALA A 63 13.97 -0.59 18.24
C ALA A 63 13.85 -1.90 19.05
N ALA A 64 14.97 -2.55 19.39
CA ALA A 64 15.00 -3.75 20.22
C ALA A 64 14.42 -3.55 21.63
N ASP A 65 14.47 -2.32 22.15
CA ASP A 65 13.90 -1.96 23.47
C ASP A 65 12.40 -1.59 23.39
N SER A 66 11.82 -1.57 22.19
CA SER A 66 10.40 -1.29 21.99
C SER A 66 9.51 -2.49 22.36
N GLU A 67 8.19 -2.27 22.45
CA GLU A 67 7.21 -3.35 22.69
C GLU A 67 7.21 -4.43 21.59
N PHE A 68 7.77 -4.14 20.42
CA PHE A 68 7.88 -5.06 19.30
C PHE A 68 9.19 -5.87 19.30
N GLY A 69 10.19 -5.43 20.10
CA GLY A 69 11.48 -6.09 20.24
C GLY A 69 12.33 -6.14 18.96
N ARG A 70 12.02 -5.30 17.98
CA ARG A 70 12.66 -5.24 16.65
C ARG A 70 12.36 -3.93 15.95
#